data_AF-A0AAQ0KDN3-F1
#
_entry.id   AF-A0AAQ0KDN3-F1
#
_cell.length_a   1.000
_cell.length_b   1.000
_cell.length_c   1.000
_cell.angle_alpha   90.00
_cell.angle_beta   90.00
_cell.angle_gamma   90.00
#
_symmetry.space_group_name_H-M   'P 1'
#
loop_
_entity.id
_entity.type
_entity.pdbx_description
1 polymer ?
#
loop_
_entity_poly.entity_id
_entity_poly.type
_entity_poly.pdbx_seq_one_letter_code
_entity_poly.pdbx_strand_id
1 'polypeptide(L)'
;MSEEEVGQEFDRVVRAAMMALGQVREAMSRRAAERDRQTQAQSAAAIREQEQRTAQLRQIVGRQDFWDNATGERVANAATYGATLYNVDRNAATIYDTVRDQAHARFGINVDEIRAQHPDSEEARRDALMHAVDDRLAAMRDDALGRDDRAAAADLQDEARAQREQGADEERDAGEATPDSERHERTADRLDSEADVDLANEYGHEQDHDRHLNDAGVDDAAAARETSSMPEPVADHEAPRAPATTAAGHAREAMDSSYPQSAKRALASSAKGRAPKAKSAKQQQARERTSGLSR
;
A
#
# COMPACT_ATOMS: atom_id res chain seq x y z
N MET A 1 -17.18 -100.63 -24.03
CA MET A 1 -17.46 -99.18 -24.12
C MET A 1 -16.65 -98.55 -23.03
N SER A 2 -15.74 -97.66 -23.40
CA SER A 2 -14.33 -97.72 -22.99
C SER A 2 -13.92 -96.49 -22.17
N GLU A 3 -13.29 -96.73 -21.02
CA GLU A 3 -12.69 -95.71 -20.13
C GLU A 3 -11.54 -94.92 -20.79
N GLU A 4 -11.04 -95.38 -21.94
CA GLU A 4 -9.99 -94.73 -22.74
C GLU A 4 -10.46 -93.48 -23.49
N GLU A 5 -11.77 -93.32 -23.69
CA GLU A 5 -12.36 -92.15 -24.39
C GLU A 5 -12.46 -90.93 -23.44
N VAL A 6 -12.72 -91.19 -22.15
CA VAL A 6 -12.84 -90.15 -21.11
C VAL A 6 -11.48 -89.52 -20.76
N GLY A 7 -10.39 -90.30 -20.80
CA GLY A 7 -9.04 -89.81 -20.52
C GLY A 7 -8.48 -88.88 -21.61
N GLN A 8 -8.83 -89.12 -22.88
CA GLN A 8 -8.40 -88.28 -23.99
C GLN A 8 -9.15 -86.94 -24.06
N GLU A 9 -10.41 -86.91 -23.62
CA GLU A 9 -11.18 -85.67 -23.52
C GLU A 9 -10.68 -84.79 -22.37
N PHE A 10 -10.29 -85.38 -21.24
CA PHE A 10 -9.74 -84.64 -20.11
C PHE A 10 -8.39 -83.97 -20.43
N ASP A 11 -7.47 -84.66 -21.13
CA ASP A 11 -6.19 -84.05 -21.55
C ASP A 11 -6.37 -82.94 -22.59
N ARG A 12 -7.38 -83.05 -23.47
CA ARG A 12 -7.74 -81.96 -24.41
C ARG A 12 -8.32 -80.75 -23.69
N VAL A 13 -9.17 -80.95 -22.68
CA VAL A 13 -9.74 -79.84 -21.87
C VAL A 13 -8.66 -79.17 -21.02
N VAL A 14 -7.75 -79.93 -20.40
CA VAL A 14 -6.65 -79.39 -19.60
C VAL A 14 -5.65 -78.62 -20.48
N ARG A 15 -5.33 -79.11 -21.68
CA ARG A 15 -4.46 -78.41 -22.64
C ARG A 15 -5.13 -77.16 -23.23
N ALA A 16 -6.43 -77.22 -23.51
CA ALA A 16 -7.22 -76.05 -23.92
C ALA A 16 -7.32 -75.00 -22.81
N ALA A 17 -7.49 -75.42 -21.56
CA ALA A 17 -7.50 -74.53 -20.39
C ALA A 17 -6.13 -73.87 -20.15
N MET A 18 -5.02 -74.59 -20.36
CA MET A 18 -3.67 -74.00 -20.29
C MET A 18 -3.39 -73.00 -21.42
N MET A 19 -3.86 -73.24 -22.65
CA MET A 19 -3.75 -72.24 -23.73
C MET A 19 -4.63 -71.01 -23.47
N ALA A 20 -5.82 -71.17 -22.89
CA ALA A 20 -6.70 -70.06 -22.52
C ALA A 20 -6.10 -69.19 -21.39
N LEU A 21 -5.39 -69.79 -20.42
CA LEU A 21 -4.67 -69.05 -19.37
C LEU A 21 -3.52 -68.18 -19.92
N GLY A 22 -2.85 -68.61 -21.00
CA GLY A 22 -1.84 -67.80 -21.70
C GLY A 22 -2.41 -66.52 -22.30
N GLN A 23 -3.58 -66.61 -22.95
CA GLN A 23 -4.26 -65.46 -23.55
C GLN A 23 -4.81 -64.48 -22.52
N VAL A 24 -5.29 -64.97 -21.37
CA VAL A 24 -5.75 -64.10 -20.26
C VAL A 24 -4.57 -63.36 -19.61
N ARG A 25 -3.41 -64.02 -19.46
CA ARG A 25 -2.19 -63.38 -18.93
C ARG A 25 -1.67 -62.28 -19.86
N GLU A 26 -1.70 -62.52 -21.17
CA GLU A 26 -1.31 -61.54 -22.18
C GLU A 26 -2.30 -60.36 -22.27
N ALA A 27 -3.60 -60.61 -22.14
CA ALA A 27 -4.62 -59.56 -22.07
C ALA A 27 -4.47 -58.70 -20.81
N MET A 28 -4.14 -59.30 -19.66
CA MET A 28 -3.86 -58.56 -18.42
C MET A 28 -2.57 -57.74 -18.51
N SER A 29 -1.50 -58.26 -19.12
CA SER A 29 -0.26 -57.49 -19.29
C SER A 29 -0.42 -56.32 -20.27
N ARG A 30 -1.19 -56.51 -21.35
CA ARG A 30 -1.53 -55.40 -22.28
C ARG A 30 -2.35 -54.32 -21.58
N ARG A 31 -3.33 -54.71 -20.77
CA ARG A 31 -4.16 -53.77 -20.00
C ARG A 31 -3.38 -53.06 -18.90
N ALA A 32 -2.40 -53.72 -18.27
CA ALA A 32 -1.48 -53.09 -17.33
C ALA A 32 -0.56 -52.08 -18.04
N ALA A 33 0.04 -52.45 -19.17
CA ALA A 33 0.89 -51.56 -19.96
C ALA A 33 0.11 -50.36 -20.53
N GLU A 34 -1.15 -50.53 -20.91
CA GLU A 34 -2.03 -49.43 -21.33
C GLU A 34 -2.33 -48.47 -20.18
N ARG A 35 -2.60 -48.98 -18.97
CA ARG A 35 -2.78 -48.14 -17.78
C ARG A 35 -1.50 -47.36 -17.45
N ASP A 36 -0.34 -48.01 -17.47
CA ASP A 36 0.93 -47.34 -17.18
C ASP A 36 1.24 -46.24 -18.22
N ARG A 37 1.00 -46.51 -19.50
CA ARG A 37 1.10 -45.50 -20.57
C ARG A 37 0.10 -44.35 -20.35
N GLN A 38 -1.13 -44.66 -19.93
CA GLN A 38 -2.13 -43.65 -19.64
C GLN A 38 -1.74 -42.78 -18.44
N THR A 39 -1.20 -43.37 -17.36
CA THR A 39 -0.70 -42.65 -16.20
C THR A 39 0.51 -41.79 -16.55
N GLN A 40 1.46 -42.30 -17.34
CA GLN A 40 2.61 -41.52 -17.83
C GLN A 40 2.17 -40.37 -18.76
N ALA A 41 1.19 -40.60 -19.63
CA ALA A 41 0.65 -39.56 -20.50
C ALA A 41 -0.05 -38.46 -19.70
N GLN A 42 -0.80 -38.83 -18.66
CA GLN A 42 -1.46 -37.88 -17.76
C GLN A 42 -0.45 -37.06 -16.94
N SER A 43 0.59 -37.69 -16.39
CA SER A 43 1.64 -36.97 -15.66
C SER A 43 2.42 -36.02 -16.57
N ALA A 44 2.76 -36.46 -17.79
CA ALA A 44 3.43 -35.62 -18.78
C ALA A 44 2.53 -34.47 -19.29
N ALA A 45 1.21 -34.65 -19.32
CA ALA A 45 0.27 -33.58 -19.63
C ALA A 45 0.19 -32.56 -18.48
N ALA A 46 0.12 -33.02 -17.24
CA ALA A 46 0.08 -32.15 -16.06
C ALA A 46 1.35 -31.30 -15.92
N ILE A 47 2.53 -31.87 -16.18
CA ILE A 47 3.80 -31.12 -16.19
C ILE A 47 3.79 -30.03 -17.27
N ARG A 48 3.37 -30.36 -18.50
CA ARG A 48 3.28 -29.37 -19.59
C ARG A 48 2.27 -28.26 -19.28
N GLU A 49 1.15 -28.59 -18.66
CA GLU A 49 0.17 -27.59 -18.24
C GLU A 49 0.74 -26.67 -17.16
N GLN A 50 1.47 -27.22 -16.19
CA GLN A 50 2.16 -26.45 -15.16
C GLN A 50 3.19 -25.50 -15.79
N GLU A 51 4.05 -25.99 -16.68
CA GLU A 51 5.05 -25.18 -17.39
C GLU A 51 4.40 -24.04 -18.19
N GLN A 52 3.27 -24.30 -18.85
CA GLN A 52 2.52 -23.26 -19.58
C GLN A 52 1.97 -22.19 -18.64
N ARG A 53 1.42 -22.58 -17.48
CA ARG A 53 0.96 -21.62 -16.45
C ARG A 53 2.13 -20.81 -15.89
N THR A 54 3.27 -21.43 -15.60
CA THR A 54 4.49 -20.71 -15.16
C THR A 54 4.95 -19.73 -16.24
N ALA A 55 4.94 -20.14 -17.52
CA ALA A 55 5.36 -19.28 -18.62
C ALA A 55 4.45 -18.05 -18.78
N GLN A 56 3.14 -18.21 -18.60
CA GLN A 56 2.19 -17.09 -18.57
C GLN A 56 2.46 -16.16 -17.39
N LEU A 57 2.67 -16.71 -16.19
CA LEU A 57 2.99 -15.90 -15.01
C LEU A 57 4.31 -15.14 -15.20
N ARG A 58 5.33 -15.77 -15.78
CA ARG A 58 6.59 -15.11 -16.15
C ARG A 58 6.37 -13.93 -17.08
N GLN A 59 5.51 -14.08 -18.10
CA GLN A 59 5.16 -12.96 -18.98
C GLN A 59 4.46 -11.83 -18.21
N ILE A 60 3.55 -12.14 -17.29
CA ILE A 60 2.86 -11.13 -16.48
C ILE A 60 3.85 -10.39 -15.57
N VAL A 61 4.67 -11.10 -14.82
CA VAL A 61 5.66 -10.53 -13.88
C VAL A 61 6.74 -9.74 -14.62
N GLY A 62 7.07 -10.11 -15.85
CA GLY A 62 8.02 -9.36 -16.69
C GLY A 62 7.47 -8.06 -17.27
N ARG A 63 6.16 -7.79 -17.19
CA ARG A 63 5.56 -6.58 -17.76
C ARG A 63 5.65 -5.41 -16.78
N GLN A 64 5.87 -4.22 -17.33
CA GLN A 64 5.86 -2.97 -16.56
C GLN A 64 4.52 -2.75 -15.83
N ASP A 65 3.39 -3.05 -16.50
CA ASP A 65 2.04 -2.91 -15.95
C ASP A 65 1.83 -3.66 -14.61
N PHE A 66 2.51 -4.80 -14.44
CA PHE A 66 2.46 -5.57 -13.21
C PHE A 66 3.06 -4.78 -12.04
N TRP A 67 4.19 -4.12 -12.29
CA TRP A 67 4.95 -3.40 -11.28
C TRP A 67 4.39 -2.01 -10.99
N ASP A 68 3.81 -1.35 -11.99
CA ASP A 68 3.13 -0.05 -11.81
C ASP A 68 1.88 -0.18 -10.93
N ASN A 69 1.25 -1.37 -10.95
CA ASN A 69 0.10 -1.73 -10.12
C ASN A 69 0.44 -2.86 -9.13
N ALA A 70 1.70 -2.89 -8.66
CA ALA A 70 2.14 -3.88 -7.70
C ALA A 70 1.44 -3.65 -6.35
N THR A 71 0.98 -4.75 -5.74
CA THR A 71 0.57 -4.80 -4.33
C THR A 71 1.50 -5.77 -3.60
N GLY A 72 1.69 -5.60 -2.29
CA GLY A 72 2.53 -6.50 -1.51
C GLY A 72 2.14 -7.97 -1.69
N GLU A 73 0.83 -8.27 -1.71
CA GLU A 73 0.33 -9.62 -1.95
C GLU A 73 0.75 -10.17 -3.32
N ARG A 74 0.65 -9.39 -4.40
CA ARG A 74 1.00 -9.86 -5.76
C ARG A 74 2.48 -10.16 -5.88
N VAL A 75 3.32 -9.29 -5.34
CA VAL A 75 4.79 -9.46 -5.35
C VAL A 75 5.18 -10.65 -4.49
N ALA A 76 4.62 -10.77 -3.29
CA ALA A 76 4.92 -11.87 -2.38
C ALA A 76 4.46 -13.23 -2.93
N ASN A 77 3.28 -13.29 -3.55
CA ASN A 77 2.79 -14.51 -4.20
C ASN A 77 3.69 -14.92 -5.39
N ALA A 78 4.13 -13.96 -6.21
CA ALA A 78 5.02 -14.24 -7.33
C ALA A 78 6.41 -14.72 -6.86
N ALA A 79 6.98 -14.08 -5.83
CA ALA A 79 8.24 -14.51 -5.22
C ALA A 79 8.13 -15.92 -4.64
N THR A 80 7.07 -16.19 -3.89
CA THR A 80 6.81 -17.49 -3.26
C THR A 80 6.64 -18.58 -4.32
N TYR A 81 5.85 -18.31 -5.36
CA TYR A 81 5.66 -19.23 -6.47
C TYR A 81 6.98 -19.49 -7.25
N GLY A 82 7.77 -18.46 -7.52
CA GLY A 82 9.08 -18.61 -8.16
C GLY A 82 10.05 -19.43 -7.29
N ALA A 83 10.05 -19.20 -5.98
CA ALA A 83 10.93 -19.87 -5.04
C ALA A 83 10.59 -21.35 -4.84
N THR A 84 9.30 -21.69 -4.75
CA THR A 84 8.82 -23.07 -4.53
C THR A 84 9.15 -23.98 -5.72
N LEU A 85 9.06 -23.46 -6.94
CA LEU A 85 9.32 -24.21 -8.17
C LEU A 85 10.73 -23.96 -8.76
N TYR A 86 11.59 -23.25 -8.04
CA TYR A 86 12.90 -22.78 -8.54
C TYR A 86 13.77 -23.90 -9.13
N ASN A 87 13.83 -25.05 -8.46
CA ASN A 87 14.66 -26.18 -8.88
C ASN A 87 13.99 -27.10 -9.92
N VAL A 88 12.69 -26.91 -10.17
CA VAL A 88 11.87 -27.81 -11.00
C VAL A 88 11.60 -27.19 -12.36
N ASP A 89 11.26 -25.89 -12.40
CA ASP A 89 10.90 -25.17 -13.63
C ASP A 89 11.82 -23.97 -13.82
N ARG A 90 12.51 -23.94 -14.97
CA ARG A 90 13.39 -22.82 -15.35
C ARG A 90 12.63 -21.49 -15.41
N ASN A 91 11.35 -21.51 -15.80
CA ASN A 91 10.53 -20.30 -15.83
C ASN A 91 10.25 -19.77 -14.42
N ALA A 92 10.09 -20.65 -13.43
CA ALA A 92 9.89 -20.26 -12.03
C ALA A 92 11.15 -19.62 -11.46
N ALA A 93 12.34 -20.16 -11.79
CA ALA A 93 13.60 -19.52 -11.46
C ALA A 93 13.70 -18.09 -12.03
N THR A 94 13.34 -17.91 -13.31
CA THR A 94 13.30 -16.57 -13.92
C THR A 94 12.29 -15.64 -13.24
N ILE A 95 11.12 -16.14 -12.81
CA ILE A 95 10.15 -15.35 -12.04
C ILE A 95 10.78 -14.87 -10.73
N TYR A 96 11.41 -15.76 -9.98
CA TYR A 96 12.06 -15.43 -8.72
C TYR A 96 13.16 -14.37 -8.91
N ASP A 97 14.05 -14.58 -9.88
CA ASP A 97 15.14 -13.65 -10.18
C ASP A 97 14.59 -12.27 -10.59
N THR A 98 13.56 -12.24 -11.45
CA THR A 98 12.90 -10.99 -11.85
C THR A 98 12.30 -10.26 -10.65
N VAL A 99 11.62 -11.00 -9.76
CA VAL A 99 11.01 -10.40 -8.57
C VAL A 99 12.07 -9.88 -7.62
N ARG A 100 13.17 -10.63 -7.40
CA ARG A 100 14.29 -10.19 -6.58
C ARG A 100 14.88 -8.88 -7.11
N ASP A 101 15.19 -8.84 -8.40
CA ASP A 101 15.87 -7.70 -9.01
C ASP A 101 14.96 -6.46 -9.04
N GLN A 102 13.68 -6.62 -9.38
CA GLN A 102 12.71 -5.51 -9.40
C GLN A 102 12.32 -5.03 -8.01
N ALA A 103 12.16 -5.94 -7.04
CA ALA A 103 11.86 -5.56 -5.66
C ALA A 103 13.02 -4.75 -5.04
N HIS A 104 14.26 -5.15 -5.32
CA HIS A 104 15.43 -4.38 -4.92
C HIS A 104 15.49 -3.03 -5.64
N ALA A 105 15.35 -3.01 -6.97
CA ALA A 105 15.49 -1.79 -7.76
C ALA A 105 14.41 -0.74 -7.47
N ARG A 106 13.15 -1.16 -7.29
CA ARG A 106 12.02 -0.24 -7.08
C ARG A 106 11.79 0.08 -5.62
N PHE A 107 11.80 -0.94 -4.77
CA PHE A 107 11.39 -0.81 -3.39
C PHE A 107 12.57 -0.77 -2.42
N GLY A 108 13.78 -1.12 -2.86
CA GLY A 108 14.94 -1.27 -1.97
C GLY A 108 14.86 -2.51 -1.09
N ILE A 109 14.02 -3.49 -1.46
CA ILE A 109 13.76 -4.68 -0.65
C ILE A 109 14.64 -5.83 -1.14
N ASN A 110 15.43 -6.41 -0.23
CA ASN A 110 16.23 -7.59 -0.52
C ASN A 110 15.46 -8.88 -0.20
N VAL A 111 14.93 -9.52 -1.24
CA VAL A 111 14.13 -10.77 -1.10
C VAL A 111 14.96 -11.91 -0.52
N ASP A 112 16.26 -11.99 -0.85
CA ASP A 112 17.13 -13.05 -0.34
C ASP A 112 17.43 -12.85 1.17
N GLU A 113 17.47 -11.60 1.64
CA GLU A 113 17.61 -11.28 3.06
C GLU A 113 16.38 -11.70 3.86
N ILE A 114 15.18 -11.37 3.39
CA ILE A 114 13.91 -11.82 4.01
C ILE A 114 13.86 -13.35 4.06
N ARG A 115 14.34 -14.02 3.02
CA ARG A 115 14.42 -15.48 2.99
C ARG A 115 15.42 -16.03 4.01
N ALA A 116 16.55 -15.37 4.22
CA ALA A 116 17.54 -15.73 5.23
C ALA A 116 17.03 -15.51 6.67
N GLN A 117 16.22 -14.48 6.90
CA GLN A 117 15.59 -14.20 8.20
C GLN A 117 14.52 -15.23 8.58
N HIS A 118 13.84 -15.80 7.59
CA HIS A 118 12.77 -16.78 7.79
C HIS A 118 13.06 -18.09 7.01
N PRO A 119 14.05 -18.91 7.40
CA PRO A 119 14.43 -20.11 6.64
C PRO A 119 13.34 -21.20 6.71
N ASP A 120 12.67 -21.34 7.84
CA ASP A 120 11.82 -22.49 8.13
C ASP A 120 10.34 -22.29 7.76
N SER A 121 9.92 -21.04 7.49
CA SER A 121 8.51 -20.71 7.23
C SER A 121 8.34 -19.94 5.93
N GLU A 122 7.65 -20.56 4.97
CA GLU A 122 7.26 -19.91 3.71
C GLU A 122 6.21 -18.82 3.92
N GLU A 123 5.25 -19.08 4.80
CA GLU A 123 4.21 -18.12 5.16
C GLU A 123 4.83 -16.86 5.79
N ALA A 124 5.76 -17.03 6.73
CA ALA A 124 6.44 -15.88 7.34
C ALA A 124 7.27 -15.08 6.32
N ARG A 125 7.95 -15.74 5.37
CA ARG A 125 8.66 -15.04 4.27
C ARG A 125 7.70 -14.25 3.41
N ARG A 126 6.57 -14.85 3.04
CA ARG A 126 5.54 -14.23 2.21
C ARG A 126 4.96 -13.00 2.91
N ASP A 127 4.59 -13.12 4.19
CA ASP A 127 4.00 -12.04 4.95
C ASP A 127 5.00 -10.90 5.21
N ALA A 128 6.26 -11.24 5.53
CA ALA A 128 7.33 -10.25 5.65
C ALA A 128 7.57 -9.47 4.35
N LEU A 129 7.59 -10.16 3.20
CA LEU A 129 7.73 -9.51 1.90
C LEU A 129 6.51 -8.66 1.55
N MET A 130 5.29 -9.13 1.85
CA MET A 130 4.06 -8.38 1.66
C MET A 130 4.10 -7.07 2.45
N HIS A 131 4.38 -7.13 3.75
CA HIS A 131 4.46 -5.95 4.60
C HIS A 131 5.58 -5.00 4.17
N ALA A 132 6.77 -5.50 3.85
CA ALA A 132 7.87 -4.65 3.38
C ALA A 132 7.52 -3.88 2.10
N VAL A 133 6.83 -4.51 1.15
CA VAL A 133 6.37 -3.85 -0.09
C VAL A 133 5.28 -2.82 0.23
N ASP A 134 4.30 -3.17 1.06
CA ASP A 134 3.21 -2.26 1.42
C ASP A 134 3.72 -1.05 2.21
N ASP A 135 4.65 -1.24 3.14
CA ASP A 135 5.32 -0.18 3.90
C ASP A 135 6.08 0.77 2.97
N ARG A 136 6.78 0.21 1.97
CA ARG A 136 7.50 1.04 0.99
C ARG A 136 6.55 1.83 0.09
N LEU A 137 5.45 1.21 -0.35
CA LEU A 137 4.42 1.88 -1.13
C LEU A 137 3.69 2.97 -0.32
N ALA A 138 3.50 2.76 0.99
CA ALA A 138 3.00 3.80 1.89
C ALA A 138 4.00 4.96 1.97
N ALA A 139 5.28 4.69 2.25
CA ALA A 139 6.31 5.72 2.30
C ALA A 139 6.42 6.53 1.00
N MET A 140 6.33 5.89 -0.17
CA MET A 140 6.34 6.60 -1.46
C MET A 140 5.13 7.52 -1.66
N ARG A 141 3.94 7.13 -1.16
CA ARG A 141 2.74 7.97 -1.20
C ARG A 141 2.90 9.17 -0.27
N ASP A 142 3.42 8.96 0.92
CA ASP A 142 3.66 10.04 1.89
C ASP A 142 4.71 11.03 1.36
N ASP A 143 5.78 10.53 0.74
CA ASP A 143 6.81 11.35 0.09
C ASP A 143 6.27 12.15 -1.11
N ALA A 144 5.25 11.64 -1.80
CA ALA A 144 4.58 12.36 -2.89
C ALA A 144 3.70 13.48 -2.33
N LEU A 145 2.85 13.17 -1.33
CA LEU A 145 2.02 14.16 -0.66
C LEU A 145 2.86 15.28 -0.03
N GLY A 146 3.95 14.93 0.66
CA GLY A 146 4.85 15.93 1.23
C GLY A 146 5.65 16.73 0.20
N ARG A 147 5.76 16.27 -1.06
CA ARG A 147 6.30 17.09 -2.15
C ARG A 147 5.27 18.08 -2.66
N ASP A 148 4.03 17.64 -2.84
CA ASP A 148 2.93 18.49 -3.27
C ASP A 148 2.65 19.59 -2.22
N ASP A 149 2.67 19.26 -0.93
CA ASP A 149 2.52 20.23 0.16
C ASP A 149 3.65 21.28 0.17
N ARG A 150 4.89 20.85 -0.10
CA ARG A 150 6.04 21.77 -0.20
C ARG A 150 5.96 22.66 -1.44
N ALA A 151 5.48 22.13 -2.55
CA ALA A 151 5.26 22.92 -3.76
C ALA A 151 4.16 23.98 -3.53
N ALA A 152 3.02 23.58 -2.96
CA ALA A 152 1.95 24.52 -2.62
C ALA A 152 2.41 25.59 -1.61
N ALA A 153 3.22 25.21 -0.61
CA ALA A 153 3.79 26.17 0.32
C ALA A 153 4.76 27.17 -0.34
N ALA A 154 5.54 26.71 -1.33
CA ALA A 154 6.43 27.59 -2.11
C ALA A 154 5.61 28.57 -2.97
N ASP A 155 4.57 28.09 -3.65
CA ASP A 155 3.68 28.92 -4.46
C ASP A 155 3.01 30.02 -3.60
N LEU A 156 2.52 29.66 -2.40
CA LEU A 156 1.96 30.63 -1.44
C LEU A 156 2.99 31.66 -0.96
N GLN A 157 4.26 31.27 -0.79
CA GLN A 157 5.32 32.20 -0.42
C GLN A 157 5.65 33.17 -1.55
N ASP A 158 5.68 32.70 -2.79
CA ASP A 158 5.90 33.54 -3.97
C ASP A 158 4.75 34.52 -4.19
N GLU A 159 3.50 34.08 -4.00
CA GLU A 159 2.32 34.95 -4.01
C GLU A 159 2.38 36.01 -2.90
N ALA A 160 2.72 35.63 -1.67
CA ALA A 160 2.86 36.56 -0.54
C ALA A 160 4.04 37.53 -0.72
N ARG A 161 5.07 37.15 -1.47
CA ARG A 161 6.17 38.05 -1.86
C ARG A 161 5.70 39.03 -2.93
N ALA A 162 5.02 38.56 -3.97
CA ALA A 162 4.48 39.41 -5.03
C ALA A 162 3.49 40.45 -4.48
N GLN A 163 2.62 40.06 -3.54
CA GLN A 163 1.71 41.00 -2.87
C GLN A 163 2.44 42.07 -2.06
N ARG A 164 3.55 41.71 -1.38
CA ARG A 164 4.38 42.69 -0.66
C ARG A 164 5.12 43.64 -1.58
N GLU A 165 5.61 43.15 -2.71
CA GLU A 165 6.26 44.00 -3.72
C GLU A 165 5.26 44.97 -4.35
N GLN A 166 4.03 44.53 -4.67
CA GLN A 166 2.95 45.40 -5.15
C GLN A 166 2.52 46.45 -4.11
N GLY A 167 2.32 46.05 -2.85
CA GLY A 167 1.97 46.98 -1.78
C GLY A 167 3.08 48.01 -1.49
N ALA A 168 4.35 47.61 -1.60
CA ALA A 168 5.49 48.52 -1.42
C ALA A 168 5.64 49.53 -2.56
N ASP A 169 5.28 49.16 -3.79
CA ASP A 169 5.24 50.10 -4.92
C ASP A 169 4.03 51.05 -4.83
N GLU A 170 2.86 50.57 -4.37
CA GLU A 170 1.70 51.43 -4.08
C GLU A 170 1.97 52.43 -2.93
N GLU A 171 2.65 52.02 -1.86
CA GLU A 171 3.06 52.93 -0.78
C GLU A 171 4.11 53.96 -1.22
N ARG A 172 5.01 53.60 -2.15
CA ARG A 172 5.97 54.55 -2.74
C ARG A 172 5.29 55.59 -3.63
N ASP A 173 4.27 55.19 -4.39
CA ASP A 173 3.49 56.09 -5.24
C ASP A 173 2.55 56.98 -4.40
N ALA A 174 2.02 56.47 -3.29
CA ALA A 174 1.22 57.24 -2.33
C ALA A 174 2.05 58.16 -1.41
N GLY A 175 3.33 57.84 -1.19
CA GLY A 175 4.27 58.61 -0.38
C GLY A 175 5.02 59.71 -1.14
N GLU A 176 4.87 59.80 -2.47
CA GLU A 176 5.35 60.95 -3.21
C GLU A 176 4.47 62.15 -2.85
N ALA A 177 4.99 63.01 -1.97
CA ALA A 177 4.35 64.24 -1.54
C ALA A 177 3.92 65.04 -2.76
N THR A 178 2.63 64.94 -3.10
CA THR A 178 2.07 65.78 -4.16
C THR A 178 2.37 67.24 -3.79
N PRO A 179 2.68 68.12 -4.76
CA PRO A 179 3.03 69.50 -4.46
C PRO A 179 1.94 70.26 -3.68
N ASP A 180 0.71 69.74 -3.64
CA ASP A 180 -0.36 70.22 -2.76
C ASP A 180 -0.19 69.76 -1.30
N SER A 181 0.25 68.52 -1.04
CA SER A 181 0.53 68.06 0.33
C SER A 181 1.64 68.87 1.01
N GLU A 182 2.74 69.18 0.30
CA GLU A 182 3.80 70.06 0.82
C GLU A 182 3.30 71.48 1.09
N ARG A 183 2.34 71.97 0.30
CA ARG A 183 1.71 73.28 0.56
C ARG A 183 0.86 73.24 1.82
N HIS A 184 0.11 72.16 2.03
CA HIS A 184 -0.70 71.99 3.24
C HIS A 184 0.16 71.92 4.51
N GLU A 185 1.27 71.19 4.51
CA GLU A 185 2.21 71.15 5.64
C GLU A 185 2.82 72.52 5.95
N ARG A 186 3.30 73.25 4.93
CA ARG A 186 3.83 74.60 5.12
C ARG A 186 2.78 75.60 5.62
N THR A 187 1.50 75.36 5.31
CA THR A 187 0.40 76.21 5.79
C THR A 187 0.07 75.86 7.24
N ALA A 188 0.14 74.59 7.63
CA ALA A 188 -0.04 74.15 9.00
C ALA A 188 1.08 74.66 9.92
N ASP A 189 2.35 74.51 9.51
CA ASP A 189 3.50 75.03 10.27
C ASP A 189 3.45 76.56 10.44
N ARG A 190 2.90 77.27 9.45
CA ARG A 190 2.70 78.72 9.53
C ARG A 190 1.63 79.11 10.53
N LEU A 191 0.53 78.36 10.60
CA LEU A 191 -0.54 78.62 11.57
C LEU A 191 -0.10 78.28 12.99
N ASP A 192 0.71 77.23 13.16
CA ASP A 192 1.25 76.83 14.47
C ASP A 192 2.28 77.85 14.98
N SER A 193 3.15 78.35 14.10
CA SER A 193 4.09 79.42 14.45
C SER A 193 3.43 80.78 14.71
N GLU A 194 2.29 81.08 14.09
CA GLU A 194 1.50 82.28 14.42
C GLU A 194 0.79 82.13 15.79
N ALA A 195 0.31 80.93 16.13
CA ALA A 195 -0.29 80.66 17.45
C ALA A 195 0.73 80.77 18.61
N ASP A 196 1.96 80.29 18.41
CA ASP A 196 3.03 80.40 19.40
C ASP A 196 3.50 81.85 19.60
N VAL A 197 3.49 82.68 18.55
CA VAL A 197 3.86 84.10 18.63
C VAL A 197 2.80 84.91 19.39
N ASP A 198 1.53 84.59 19.22
CA ASP A 198 0.44 85.24 19.96
C ASP A 198 0.47 84.86 21.46
N LEU A 199 0.78 83.59 21.78
CA LEU A 199 0.96 83.16 23.17
C LEU A 199 2.18 83.83 23.84
N ALA A 200 3.29 84.01 23.11
CA ALA A 200 4.49 84.68 23.60
C ALA A 200 4.28 86.18 23.86
N ASN A 201 3.42 86.84 23.07
CA ASN A 201 3.07 88.25 23.27
C ASN A 201 2.08 88.46 24.42
N GLU A 202 1.20 87.49 24.72
CA GLU A 202 0.28 87.54 25.87
C GLU A 202 1.00 87.33 27.21
N TYR A 203 2.01 86.44 27.27
CA TYR A 203 2.81 86.20 28.48
C TYR A 203 4.01 87.14 28.68
N GLY A 204 4.39 87.92 27.66
CA GLY A 204 5.54 88.84 27.72
C GLY A 204 5.38 90.05 28.65
N HIS A 205 4.17 90.30 29.17
CA HIS A 205 3.88 91.43 30.06
C HIS A 205 3.70 91.08 31.54
N GLU A 206 3.80 89.80 31.92
CA GLU A 206 3.66 89.37 33.34
C GLU A 206 5.00 89.02 34.03
N GLN A 207 6.11 88.90 33.29
CA GLN A 207 7.37 88.39 33.86
C GLN A 207 8.25 89.41 34.61
N ASP A 208 7.85 90.68 34.72
CA ASP A 208 8.63 91.70 35.46
C ASP A 208 8.28 91.80 36.96
N HIS A 209 7.36 90.98 37.49
CA HIS A 209 6.93 91.05 38.89
C HIS A 209 7.38 89.91 39.83
N ASP A 210 7.95 88.81 39.32
CA ASP A 210 8.29 87.63 40.15
C ASP A 210 9.80 87.34 40.25
N ARG A 211 10.65 88.39 40.26
CA ARG A 211 12.11 88.26 40.42
C ARG A 211 12.64 88.33 41.85
N HIS A 212 11.77 88.20 42.85
CA HIS A 212 12.16 88.04 44.25
C HIS A 212 11.31 86.95 44.88
N LEU A 213 11.80 85.71 44.88
CA LEU A 213 11.72 84.72 45.97
C LEU A 213 12.18 83.36 45.44
N ASN A 214 13.12 82.73 46.17
CA ASN A 214 13.66 81.38 46.03
C ASN A 214 14.74 81.26 44.94
N ASP A 215 16.06 81.26 45.16
CA ASP A 215 16.94 80.92 46.30
C ASP A 215 16.51 79.69 47.12
N ALA A 216 16.77 78.50 46.58
CA ALA A 216 17.44 77.39 47.27
C ALA A 216 17.33 76.10 46.45
N GLY A 217 18.46 75.38 46.29
CA GLY A 217 18.46 73.93 46.17
C GLY A 217 18.75 73.35 44.78
N VAL A 218 20.04 73.22 44.50
CA VAL A 218 20.61 72.32 43.49
C VAL A 218 20.70 70.93 44.11
N ASP A 219 20.23 69.88 43.41
CA ASP A 219 21.03 68.70 43.03
C ASP A 219 20.18 67.46 42.66
N ASP A 220 20.72 66.75 41.66
CA ASP A 220 20.61 65.33 41.33
C ASP A 220 19.58 64.81 40.29
N ALA A 221 20.08 64.77 39.05
CA ALA A 221 20.26 63.61 38.18
C ALA A 221 19.23 62.45 38.12
N ALA A 222 18.79 62.25 36.88
CA ALA A 222 18.80 61.00 36.12
C ALA A 222 17.63 59.99 36.23
N ALA A 223 17.02 59.84 35.03
CA ALA A 223 16.71 58.59 34.33
C ALA A 223 15.33 57.91 34.49
N ALA A 224 14.67 57.86 33.31
CA ALA A 224 13.88 56.76 32.73
C ALA A 224 12.54 56.39 33.40
N ARG A 225 11.40 56.76 32.78
CA ARG A 225 10.61 55.99 31.78
C ARG A 225 9.94 54.74 32.39
N GLU A 226 8.61 54.75 32.59
CA GLU A 226 7.55 54.29 31.64
C GLU A 226 7.65 52.77 31.36
N THR A 227 6.64 51.89 31.41
CA THR A 227 5.16 51.84 31.43
C THR A 227 4.79 50.41 31.94
N SER A 228 3.76 50.17 32.75
CA SER A 228 2.32 49.97 32.46
C SER A 228 1.92 48.88 31.42
N SER A 229 1.12 47.91 31.90
CA SER A 229 0.15 47.01 31.19
C SER A 229 0.73 45.93 30.24
N MET A 230 0.20 44.70 30.08
CA MET A 230 -1.08 44.01 30.40
C MET A 230 -0.87 42.47 30.14
N PRO A 231 -1.86 41.60 30.43
CA PRO A 231 -1.71 40.14 30.58
C PRO A 231 -2.03 39.29 29.32
N GLU A 232 -1.58 38.03 29.35
CA GLU A 232 -1.84 36.96 28.37
C GLU A 232 -3.29 36.41 28.41
N PRO A 233 -3.84 35.99 27.25
CA PRO A 233 -4.92 35.00 27.20
C PRO A 233 -4.55 33.71 26.44
N VAL A 234 -4.71 32.60 27.18
CA VAL A 234 -5.30 31.28 26.86
C VAL A 234 -5.56 30.91 25.39
N ALA A 235 -5.02 29.75 25.00
CA ALA A 235 -5.30 29.04 23.75
C ALA A 235 -6.58 28.19 23.87
N ASP A 236 -7.50 28.37 22.92
CA ASP A 236 -8.68 27.51 22.73
C ASP A 236 -8.42 26.40 21.71
N HIS A 237 -8.95 25.23 22.03
CA HIS A 237 -8.98 24.01 21.22
C HIS A 237 -9.96 24.11 20.04
N GLU A 238 -9.51 23.78 18.83
CA GLU A 238 -10.39 23.54 17.67
C GLU A 238 -10.50 22.04 17.36
N ALA A 239 -11.75 21.58 17.18
CA ALA A 239 -12.16 20.19 16.94
C ALA A 239 -12.12 19.81 15.45
N PRO A 240 -12.23 18.50 15.09
CA PRO A 240 -11.89 17.99 13.77
C PRO A 240 -12.98 18.22 12.71
N ARG A 241 -12.58 18.66 11.50
CA ARG A 241 -13.44 18.75 10.31
C ARG A 241 -13.66 17.38 9.65
N ALA A 242 -14.90 17.13 9.25
CA ALA A 242 -15.34 15.94 8.51
C ALA A 242 -14.83 15.93 7.04
N PRO A 243 -14.63 14.74 6.42
CA PRO A 243 -14.13 14.67 5.06
C PRO A 243 -15.22 14.97 4.02
N ALA A 244 -14.87 15.79 3.03
CA ALA A 244 -15.71 16.12 1.88
C ALA A 244 -15.85 14.93 0.93
N THR A 245 -17.09 14.52 0.69
CA THR A 245 -17.48 13.54 -0.33
C THR A 245 -17.32 14.15 -1.72
N THR A 246 -16.21 13.86 -2.40
CA THR A 246 -16.00 14.20 -3.81
C THR A 246 -16.38 13.03 -4.72
N ALA A 247 -16.79 13.32 -5.95
CA ALA A 247 -17.25 12.34 -6.95
C ALA A 247 -16.23 11.21 -7.27
N ALA A 248 -14.96 11.38 -6.90
CA ALA A 248 -13.94 10.34 -6.96
C ALA A 248 -14.14 9.20 -5.92
N GLY A 249 -14.88 9.45 -4.83
CA GLY A 249 -15.24 8.44 -3.83
C GLY A 249 -16.21 7.39 -4.36
N HIS A 250 -17.18 7.80 -5.19
CA HIS A 250 -18.17 6.89 -5.77
C HIS A 250 -17.61 5.98 -6.88
N ALA A 251 -16.54 6.40 -7.56
CA ALA A 251 -15.86 5.57 -8.55
C ALA A 251 -15.07 4.40 -7.91
N ARG A 252 -14.55 4.59 -6.69
CA ARG A 252 -13.88 3.52 -5.92
C ARG A 252 -14.89 2.50 -5.37
N GLU A 253 -16.07 2.97 -4.95
CA GLU A 253 -17.15 2.11 -4.45
C GLU A 253 -17.77 1.23 -5.54
N ALA A 254 -17.82 1.72 -6.79
CA ALA A 254 -18.29 0.93 -7.94
C ALA A 254 -17.27 -0.12 -8.42
N MET A 255 -15.95 0.13 -8.29
CA MET A 255 -14.91 -0.83 -8.72
C MET A 255 -14.64 -1.95 -7.71
N ASP A 256 -14.94 -1.75 -6.42
CA ASP A 256 -14.88 -2.83 -5.42
C ASP A 256 -15.97 -3.91 -5.64
N SER A 257 -17.00 -3.59 -6.44
CA SER A 257 -18.09 -4.50 -6.77
C SER A 257 -17.84 -5.44 -7.96
N SER A 258 -16.75 -5.24 -8.72
CA SER A 258 -16.50 -5.92 -10.00
C SER A 258 -15.29 -6.88 -10.02
N TYR A 259 -14.66 -7.14 -8.87
CA TYR A 259 -13.72 -8.26 -8.72
C TYR A 259 -14.45 -9.56 -8.35
N PRO A 260 -14.11 -10.72 -8.94
CA PRO A 260 -14.76 -11.97 -8.59
C PRO A 260 -14.35 -12.39 -7.17
N GLN A 261 -15.18 -12.04 -6.19
CA GLN A 261 -15.15 -12.61 -4.83
C GLN A 261 -15.62 -14.08 -4.82
N SER A 262 -15.08 -14.95 -5.67
CA SER A 262 -15.53 -16.34 -5.82
C SER A 262 -14.43 -17.36 -5.53
N ALA A 263 -13.91 -17.33 -4.30
CA ALA A 263 -13.34 -18.54 -3.68
C ALA A 263 -13.67 -18.57 -2.18
N LYS A 264 -13.37 -17.48 -1.45
CA LYS A 264 -13.69 -17.38 -0.01
C LYS A 264 -15.19 -17.21 0.28
N ARG A 265 -15.94 -16.52 -0.60
CA ARG A 265 -17.42 -16.36 -0.44
C ARG A 265 -18.21 -17.62 -0.84
N ALA A 266 -17.67 -18.44 -1.76
CA ALA A 266 -18.23 -19.74 -2.13
C ALA A 266 -18.09 -20.79 -1.00
N LEU A 267 -16.99 -20.73 -0.24
CA LEU A 267 -16.79 -21.56 0.95
C LEU A 267 -17.66 -21.11 2.14
N ALA A 268 -17.89 -19.81 2.30
CA ALA A 268 -18.74 -19.28 3.36
C ALA A 268 -20.24 -19.51 3.11
N SER A 269 -20.69 -19.56 1.84
CA SER A 269 -22.08 -19.85 1.48
C SER A 269 -22.40 -21.34 1.37
N SER A 270 -21.40 -22.22 1.22
CA SER A 270 -21.62 -23.69 1.17
C SER A 270 -21.79 -24.34 2.55
N ALA A 271 -21.57 -23.62 3.65
CA ALA A 271 -21.67 -24.16 5.02
C ALA A 271 -23.12 -24.32 5.53
N LYS A 272 -24.14 -24.00 4.72
CA LYS A 272 -25.58 -24.13 5.09
C LYS A 272 -26.33 -25.20 4.28
N GLY A 273 -25.63 -26.08 3.57
CA GLY A 273 -26.20 -27.26 2.94
C GLY A 273 -26.12 -28.48 3.87
N ARG A 274 -27.28 -28.98 4.31
CA ARG A 274 -27.43 -30.27 5.02
C ARG A 274 -26.52 -31.35 4.44
N ALA A 275 -25.55 -31.79 5.23
CA ALA A 275 -24.72 -32.94 4.89
C ALA A 275 -25.60 -34.21 4.75
N PRO A 276 -25.50 -34.98 3.66
CA PRO A 276 -26.15 -36.28 3.58
C PRO A 276 -25.49 -37.23 4.58
N LYS A 277 -26.32 -37.88 5.41
CA LYS A 277 -25.88 -38.88 6.40
C LYS A 277 -25.01 -39.95 5.73
N ALA A 278 -23.74 -40.02 6.12
CA ALA A 278 -22.86 -41.11 5.77
C ALA A 278 -23.44 -42.42 6.35
N LYS A 279 -23.78 -43.36 5.46
CA LYS A 279 -24.07 -44.74 5.87
C LYS A 279 -22.76 -45.37 6.36
N SER A 280 -22.77 -45.80 7.61
CA SER A 280 -21.67 -46.47 8.30
C SER A 280 -21.13 -47.66 7.50
N ALA A 281 -19.86 -47.58 7.11
CA ALA A 281 -19.06 -48.69 6.59
C ALA A 281 -18.62 -49.64 7.73
N LYS A 282 -19.59 -50.23 8.44
CA LYS A 282 -19.34 -51.22 9.51
C LYS A 282 -20.00 -52.58 9.24
N GLN A 283 -20.41 -52.86 8.01
CA GLN A 283 -21.12 -54.10 7.66
C GLN A 283 -20.53 -54.88 6.48
N GLN A 284 -19.32 -54.57 6.03
CA GLN A 284 -18.63 -55.37 4.99
C GLN A 284 -17.46 -56.22 5.52
N GLN A 285 -17.00 -56.03 6.75
CA GLN A 285 -15.97 -56.91 7.36
C GLN A 285 -16.53 -58.20 8.00
N ALA A 286 -17.84 -58.46 7.91
CA ALA A 286 -18.47 -59.66 8.46
C ALA A 286 -18.75 -60.77 7.42
N ARG A 287 -18.40 -60.58 6.13
CA ARG A 287 -18.63 -61.60 5.08
C ARG A 287 -17.37 -62.26 4.51
N GLU A 288 -16.18 -61.85 4.93
CA GLU A 288 -14.92 -62.46 4.46
C GLU A 288 -14.31 -63.49 5.42
N ARG A 289 -15.02 -63.88 6.50
CA ARG A 289 -14.52 -64.88 7.46
C ARG A 289 -15.21 -66.25 7.41
N THR A 290 -15.98 -66.55 6.38
CA THR A 290 -16.60 -67.88 6.21
C THR A 290 -16.54 -68.37 4.76
N SER A 291 -15.36 -68.52 4.18
CA SER A 291 -15.20 -69.35 2.97
C SER A 291 -13.88 -70.11 2.92
N GLY A 292 -13.29 -70.38 4.08
CA GLY A 292 -12.07 -71.18 4.19
C GLY A 292 -12.22 -72.23 5.26
N LEU A 293 -13.17 -73.16 5.11
CA LEU A 293 -13.17 -74.42 5.86
C LEU A 293 -14.10 -75.45 5.19
N SER A 294 -13.60 -76.14 4.18
CA SER A 294 -14.08 -77.47 3.81
C SER A 294 -12.89 -78.32 3.39
N ARG A 295 -12.66 -79.37 4.17
CA ARG A 295 -11.90 -80.55 3.80
C ARG A 295 -12.64 -81.33 2.73
#